data_AF-A0A8H6IK87-F1
#
_entry.id   AF-A0A8H6IK87-F1
#
_cell.length_a   1.000
_cell.length_b   1.000
_cell.length_c   1.000
_cell.angle_alpha   90.00
_cell.angle_beta   90.00
_cell.angle_gamma   90.00
#
_symmetry.space_group_name_H-M   'P 1'
#
loop_
_entity.id
_entity.type
_entity.pdbx_description
1 polymer ?
#
loop_
_entity_poly.entity_id
_entity_poly.type
_entity_poly.pdbx_seq_one_letter_code
_entity_poly.pdbx_strand_id
1 'polypeptide(L)'
;MSSPDRQELVRNAVAFLTDPKAQASPLAQKLQFLEAKGLTPAEIDIALKQAAGNAPGHPQPQYPGGYGMNPYGLAPPPQRWDWRDYFITGVVSGAVAYGAVSLFRKYLLPHLQPPESTAYEADRDALNAQFDAAEALLKEIKAETASVRAAVEEQKARVDQTTEDVQNAVAEMREGENKTRDELREVREEVNNIREMLPKMIEKNKESQTQSLGELQQELKSLKALLLSRGPTTASTPSTPLPMLGRPSIPAWQLASSPQTTPAPQIQTNGSLETSASSGSVPPPFTIPSNPGISIDVKGKGVARDDSANLES
;
A
#
# COMPACT_ATOMS: atom_id res chain seq x y z
N MET A 1 -24.28 -3.69 -16.52
CA MET A 1 -24.45 -4.96 -17.27
C MET A 1 -24.50 -6.08 -16.24
N SER A 2 -25.67 -6.68 -16.02
CA SER A 2 -25.77 -7.84 -15.12
C SER A 2 -25.05 -9.01 -15.81
N SER A 3 -24.05 -9.59 -15.17
CA SER A 3 -23.34 -10.74 -15.75
C SER A 3 -24.31 -11.92 -15.90
N PRO A 4 -24.16 -12.76 -16.93
CA PRO A 4 -25.02 -13.94 -17.15
C PRO A 4 -25.11 -14.82 -15.90
N ASP A 5 -24.03 -14.91 -15.12
CA ASP A 5 -23.95 -15.66 -13.87
C ASP A 5 -24.93 -15.16 -12.78
N ARG A 6 -25.20 -13.84 -12.73
CA ARG A 6 -26.15 -13.25 -11.77
C ARG A 6 -27.60 -13.60 -12.09
N GLN A 7 -27.93 -13.66 -13.38
CA GLN A 7 -29.27 -14.05 -13.84
C GLN A 7 -29.56 -15.53 -13.52
N GLU A 8 -28.54 -16.39 -13.57
CA GLU A 8 -28.66 -17.80 -13.18
C GLU A 8 -28.90 -17.97 -11.68
N LEU A 9 -28.26 -17.16 -10.83
CA LEU A 9 -28.51 -17.16 -9.38
C LEU A 9 -29.96 -16.77 -9.05
N VAL A 10 -30.51 -15.75 -9.72
CA VAL A 10 -31.92 -15.35 -9.55
C VAL A 10 -32.87 -16.47 -10.01
N ARG A 11 -32.58 -17.12 -11.14
CA ARG A 11 -33.37 -18.26 -11.64
C ARG A 11 -33.36 -19.45 -10.68
N ASN A 12 -32.20 -19.77 -10.11
CA ASN A 12 -32.05 -20.82 -9.10
C ASN A 12 -32.77 -20.48 -7.79
N ALA A 13 -32.78 -19.20 -7.41
CA ALA A 13 -33.53 -18.69 -6.27
C ALA A 13 -35.06 -18.82 -6.47
N VAL A 14 -35.56 -18.48 -7.66
CA VAL A 14 -36.98 -18.66 -7.99
C VAL A 14 -37.35 -20.14 -7.95
N ALA A 15 -36.52 -21.04 -8.52
CA ALA A 15 -36.75 -22.48 -8.48
C ALA A 15 -36.78 -23.03 -7.04
N PHE A 16 -35.86 -22.57 -6.19
CA PHE A 16 -35.86 -22.89 -4.76
C PHE A 16 -37.12 -22.38 -4.07
N LEU A 17 -37.52 -21.13 -4.30
CA LEU A 17 -38.71 -20.54 -3.69
C LEU A 17 -40.00 -21.22 -4.16
N THR A 18 -40.05 -21.79 -5.36
CA THR A 18 -41.21 -22.57 -5.85
C THR A 18 -41.24 -24.02 -5.35
N ASP A 19 -40.18 -24.54 -4.74
CA ASP A 19 -40.13 -25.91 -4.20
C ASP A 19 -41.06 -26.05 -2.98
N PRO A 20 -41.97 -27.05 -2.95
CA PRO A 20 -42.84 -27.32 -1.81
C PRO A 20 -42.12 -27.45 -0.46
N LYS A 21 -40.89 -27.99 -0.45
CA LYS A 21 -40.10 -28.14 0.78
C LYS A 21 -39.56 -26.81 1.26
N ALA A 22 -39.15 -25.94 0.33
CA ALA A 22 -38.72 -24.60 0.66
C ALA A 22 -39.91 -23.77 1.13
N GLN A 23 -41.08 -23.88 0.49
CA GLN A 23 -42.30 -23.16 0.88
C GLN A 23 -42.72 -23.40 2.34
N ALA A 24 -42.51 -24.61 2.87
CA ALA A 24 -42.76 -24.95 4.27
C ALA A 24 -41.80 -24.28 5.28
N SER A 25 -40.65 -23.76 4.84
CA SER A 25 -39.68 -23.09 5.72
C SER A 25 -40.11 -21.64 6.06
N PRO A 26 -39.81 -21.14 7.27
CA PRO A 26 -40.04 -19.74 7.64
C PRO A 26 -39.34 -18.75 6.69
N LEU A 27 -39.97 -17.60 6.44
CA LEU A 27 -39.44 -16.57 5.53
C LEU A 27 -38.03 -16.11 5.89
N ALA A 28 -37.73 -15.94 7.17
CA ALA A 28 -36.39 -15.56 7.64
C ALA A 28 -35.30 -16.57 7.20
N GLN A 29 -35.60 -17.87 7.24
CA GLN A 29 -34.64 -18.91 6.82
C GLN A 29 -34.46 -18.94 5.30
N LYS A 30 -35.52 -18.66 4.53
CA LYS A 30 -35.45 -18.52 3.07
C LYS A 30 -34.56 -17.33 2.67
N LEU A 31 -34.75 -16.19 3.34
CA LEU A 31 -33.96 -14.98 3.09
C LEU A 31 -32.47 -15.20 3.39
N GLN A 32 -32.16 -15.79 4.55
CA GLN A 32 -30.78 -16.07 4.94
C GLN A 32 -30.09 -17.10 4.04
N PHE A 33 -30.83 -18.11 3.54
CA PHE A 33 -30.29 -19.06 2.57
C PHE A 33 -29.98 -18.40 1.22
N LEU A 34 -30.85 -17.50 0.74
CA LEU A 34 -30.62 -16.79 -0.51
C LEU A 34 -29.47 -15.78 -0.40
N GLU A 35 -29.33 -15.12 0.75
CA GLU A 35 -28.18 -14.24 1.05
C GLU A 35 -26.88 -15.03 1.12
N ALA A 36 -26.88 -16.18 1.80
CA ALA A 36 -25.72 -17.10 1.86
C ALA A 36 -25.36 -17.69 0.48
N LYS A 37 -26.32 -17.75 -0.45
CA LYS A 37 -26.09 -18.11 -1.87
C LYS A 37 -25.52 -16.96 -2.71
N GLY A 38 -25.30 -15.78 -2.12
CA GLY A 38 -24.66 -14.64 -2.74
C GLY A 38 -25.62 -13.69 -3.48
N LEU A 39 -26.94 -13.83 -3.26
CA LEU A 39 -27.92 -12.89 -3.79
C LEU A 39 -27.98 -11.63 -2.93
N THR A 40 -28.09 -10.49 -3.61
CA THR A 40 -28.32 -9.20 -2.94
C THR A 40 -29.79 -9.08 -2.49
N PRO A 41 -30.09 -8.24 -1.47
CA PRO A 41 -31.47 -8.05 -1.00
C PRO A 41 -32.46 -7.64 -2.11
N ALA A 42 -32.01 -6.86 -3.10
CA ALA A 42 -32.81 -6.45 -4.25
C ALA A 42 -33.13 -7.61 -5.20
N GLU A 43 -32.17 -8.51 -5.43
CA GLU A 43 -32.37 -9.71 -6.27
C GLU A 43 -33.31 -10.73 -5.60
N ILE A 44 -33.23 -10.83 -4.27
CA ILE A 44 -34.10 -11.69 -3.46
C ILE A 44 -35.57 -11.25 -3.54
N ASP A 45 -35.84 -9.94 -3.46
CA ASP A 45 -37.20 -9.40 -3.60
C ASP A 45 -37.79 -9.67 -4.99
N ILE A 46 -36.97 -9.54 -6.04
CA ILE A 46 -37.38 -9.86 -7.41
C ILE A 46 -37.70 -11.36 -7.54
N ALA A 47 -36.85 -12.24 -6.99
CA ALA A 47 -37.07 -13.69 -7.02
C ALA A 47 -38.34 -14.09 -6.22
N LEU A 48 -38.59 -13.44 -5.08
CA LEU A 48 -39.77 -13.70 -4.25
C LEU A 48 -41.06 -13.25 -4.95
N LYS A 49 -41.05 -12.10 -5.60
CA LYS A 49 -42.18 -11.62 -6.44
C LYS A 49 -42.46 -12.56 -7.61
N GLN A 50 -41.41 -13.05 -8.28
CA GLN A 50 -41.55 -13.99 -9.39
C GLN A 50 -42.06 -15.37 -8.94
N ALA A 51 -41.59 -15.87 -7.79
CA ALA A 51 -42.07 -17.12 -7.22
C ALA A 51 -43.53 -17.04 -6.72
N ALA A 52 -43.92 -15.91 -6.13
CA ALA A 52 -45.30 -15.65 -5.69
C ALA A 52 -46.29 -15.54 -6.87
N GLY A 53 -45.85 -15.00 -8.00
CA GLY A 53 -46.64 -14.94 -9.24
C GLY A 53 -46.84 -16.31 -9.92
N ASN A 54 -46.08 -17.34 -9.50
CA ASN A 54 -46.13 -18.69 -10.06
C ASN A 54 -46.84 -19.69 -9.11
N ALA A 55 -47.42 -19.22 -8.00
CA ALA A 55 -48.25 -20.04 -7.13
C ALA A 55 -49.65 -20.27 -7.77
N PRO A 56 -50.14 -21.51 -7.86
CA PRO A 56 -51.48 -21.79 -8.36
C PRO A 56 -52.51 -21.10 -7.45
N GLY A 57 -53.41 -20.36 -8.09
CA GLY A 57 -54.26 -19.32 -7.50
C GLY A 57 -54.93 -19.68 -6.18
N HIS A 58 -54.77 -18.77 -5.22
CA HIS A 58 -55.68 -18.63 -4.09
C HIS A 58 -56.82 -17.71 -4.54
N PRO A 59 -58.10 -18.15 -4.46
CA PRO A 59 -59.21 -17.32 -4.88
C PRO A 59 -59.32 -16.13 -3.92
N GLN A 60 -59.30 -14.94 -4.51
CA GLN A 60 -59.67 -13.71 -3.83
C GLN A 60 -61.12 -13.84 -3.32
N PRO A 61 -61.43 -13.44 -2.07
CA PRO A 61 -62.80 -13.44 -1.58
C PRO A 61 -63.60 -12.35 -2.31
N GLN A 62 -64.40 -12.77 -3.30
CA GLN A 62 -65.44 -11.94 -3.88
C GLN A 62 -66.52 -11.70 -2.82
N TYR A 63 -66.72 -10.42 -2.47
CA TYR A 63 -67.92 -9.95 -1.80
C TYR A 63 -69.16 -10.30 -2.65
N PRO A 64 -70.19 -10.98 -2.11
CA PRO A 64 -71.41 -11.22 -2.87
C PRO A 64 -72.29 -9.97 -2.82
N GLY A 65 -71.98 -9.01 -3.70
CA GLY A 65 -72.93 -8.01 -4.18
C GLY A 65 -73.71 -8.60 -5.35
N GLY A 66 -74.75 -9.38 -5.05
CA GLY A 66 -75.58 -10.03 -6.06
C GLY A 66 -77.05 -9.91 -5.68
N TYR A 67 -77.70 -8.87 -6.21
CA TYR A 67 -79.16 -8.72 -6.20
C TYR A 67 -79.79 -9.86 -7.01
N GLY A 68 -80.09 -10.96 -6.32
CA GLY A 68 -81.01 -11.99 -6.79
C GLY A 68 -82.44 -11.49 -6.64
N MET A 69 -83.04 -11.10 -7.76
CA MET A 69 -84.47 -10.83 -7.87
C MET A 69 -85.22 -12.13 -7.56
N ASN A 70 -85.87 -12.20 -6.40
CA ASN A 70 -86.67 -13.33 -5.97
C ASN A 70 -88.16 -12.96 -6.18
N PRO A 71 -88.82 -13.41 -7.26
CA PRO A 71 -90.25 -13.20 -7.42
C PRO A 71 -90.99 -14.18 -6.49
N TYR A 72 -91.82 -13.64 -5.59
CA TYR A 72 -92.64 -14.32 -4.57
C TYR A 72 -91.96 -14.63 -3.22
N GLY A 73 -91.76 -13.58 -2.42
CA GLY A 73 -91.66 -13.67 -0.96
C GLY A 73 -92.57 -12.62 -0.33
N LEU A 74 -93.64 -13.06 0.35
CA LEU A 74 -94.49 -12.19 1.18
C LEU A 74 -93.60 -11.50 2.23
N ALA A 75 -93.57 -10.17 2.23
CA ALA A 75 -93.03 -9.40 3.34
C ALA A 75 -93.86 -9.69 4.60
N PRO A 76 -93.26 -10.10 5.73
CA PRO A 76 -94.00 -10.20 6.99
C PRO A 76 -94.53 -8.80 7.36
N PRO A 77 -95.75 -8.70 7.93
CA PRO A 77 -96.33 -7.42 8.30
C PRO A 77 -95.42 -6.67 9.28
N PRO A 78 -95.39 -5.32 9.25
CA PRO A 78 -94.59 -4.55 10.20
C PRO A 78 -95.03 -4.87 11.63
N GLN A 79 -94.14 -5.50 12.40
CA GLN A 79 -94.33 -5.78 13.81
C GLN A 79 -94.46 -4.44 14.53
N ARG A 80 -95.68 -4.13 14.98
CA ARG A 80 -95.96 -2.95 15.81
C ARG A 80 -95.40 -3.24 17.20
N TRP A 81 -94.34 -2.53 17.57
CA TRP A 81 -93.67 -2.71 18.86
C TRP A 81 -94.60 -2.31 19.99
N ASP A 82 -94.99 -3.29 20.80
CA ASP A 82 -95.77 -3.02 22.00
C ASP A 82 -94.90 -2.29 23.04
N TRP A 83 -95.51 -1.51 23.92
CA TRP A 83 -94.82 -0.84 25.04
C TRP A 83 -93.95 -1.80 25.88
N ARG A 84 -94.29 -3.10 25.87
CA ARG A 84 -93.52 -4.19 26.47
C ARG A 84 -92.20 -4.43 25.75
N ASP A 85 -92.17 -4.37 24.42
CA ASP A 85 -90.93 -4.50 23.65
C ASP A 85 -90.02 -3.30 23.87
N TYR A 86 -90.55 -2.09 24.08
CA TYR A 86 -89.75 -0.93 24.51
C TYR A 86 -89.15 -1.12 25.91
N PHE A 87 -89.91 -1.72 26.83
CA PHE A 87 -89.40 -2.01 28.17
C PHE A 87 -88.35 -3.14 28.14
N ILE A 88 -88.60 -4.22 27.41
CA ILE A 88 -87.68 -5.36 27.27
C ILE A 88 -86.40 -4.91 26.57
N THR A 89 -86.49 -4.18 25.45
CA THR A 89 -85.31 -3.64 24.76
C THR A 89 -84.58 -2.62 25.62
N GLY A 90 -85.29 -1.78 26.37
CA GLY A 90 -84.69 -0.85 27.34
C GLY A 90 -83.89 -1.57 28.43
N VAL A 91 -84.49 -2.56 29.10
CA VAL A 91 -83.83 -3.32 30.16
C VAL A 91 -82.69 -4.19 29.62
N VAL A 92 -82.88 -4.85 28.48
CA VAL A 92 -81.83 -5.68 27.85
C VAL A 92 -80.68 -4.80 27.37
N SER A 93 -80.97 -3.67 26.71
CA SER A 93 -79.94 -2.70 26.29
C SER A 93 -79.20 -2.10 27.49
N GLY A 94 -79.92 -1.81 28.59
CA GLY A 94 -79.35 -1.34 29.84
C GLY A 94 -78.45 -2.37 30.51
N ALA A 95 -78.86 -3.65 30.53
CA ALA A 95 -78.06 -4.75 31.07
C ALA A 95 -76.79 -5.00 30.24
N VAL A 96 -76.90 -4.96 28.90
CA VAL A 96 -75.74 -5.10 28.00
C VAL A 96 -74.79 -3.90 28.15
N ALA A 97 -75.32 -2.68 28.18
CA ALA A 97 -74.51 -1.47 28.39
C ALA A 97 -73.81 -1.46 29.75
N TYR A 98 -74.53 -1.85 30.82
CA TYR A 98 -73.95 -1.97 32.16
C TYR A 98 -72.89 -3.09 32.23
N GLY A 99 -73.12 -4.21 31.54
CA GLY A 99 -72.15 -5.30 31.40
C GLY A 99 -70.87 -4.85 30.70
N ALA A 100 -70.98 -4.10 29.59
CA ALA A 100 -69.84 -3.56 28.85
C ALA A 100 -69.05 -2.53 29.67
N VAL A 101 -69.74 -1.60 30.36
CA VAL A 101 -69.09 -0.61 31.23
C VAL A 101 -68.40 -1.28 32.42
N SER A 102 -69.03 -2.29 33.02
CA SER A 102 -68.47 -3.11 34.10
C SER A 102 -67.18 -3.82 33.67
N LEU A 103 -67.18 -4.47 32.51
CA LEU A 103 -65.99 -5.14 31.95
C LEU A 103 -64.87 -4.13 31.65
N PHE A 104 -65.22 -2.98 31.06
CA PHE A 104 -64.23 -1.95 30.74
C PHE A 104 -63.57 -1.40 32.01
N ARG A 105 -64.36 -1.08 33.04
CA ARG A 105 -63.84 -0.48 34.28
C ARG A 105 -63.05 -1.46 35.13
N LYS A 106 -63.47 -2.73 35.17
CA LYS A 106 -62.88 -3.74 36.07
C LYS A 106 -61.74 -4.52 35.43
N TYR A 107 -61.68 -4.59 34.10
CA TYR A 107 -60.74 -5.48 33.39
C TYR A 107 -59.88 -4.77 32.33
N LEU A 108 -60.43 -3.84 31.54
CA LEU A 108 -59.63 -3.08 30.57
C LEU A 108 -58.86 -1.92 31.22
N LEU A 109 -59.50 -1.13 32.10
CA LEU A 109 -58.87 0.02 32.74
C LEU A 109 -57.59 -0.32 33.54
N PRO A 110 -57.54 -1.39 34.37
CA PRO A 110 -56.29 -1.74 35.07
C PRO A 110 -55.22 -2.36 34.16
N HIS A 111 -55.56 -2.77 32.92
CA HIS A 111 -54.61 -3.25 31.91
C HIS A 111 -54.20 -2.16 30.90
N LEU A 112 -54.88 -1.02 30.92
CA LEU A 112 -54.61 0.17 30.11
C LEU A 112 -54.05 1.34 30.94
N GLN A 113 -53.82 1.15 32.25
CA GLN A 113 -52.96 2.06 33.01
C GLN A 113 -51.52 1.84 32.53
N PRO A 114 -50.84 2.89 32.04
CA PRO A 114 -49.52 2.74 31.45
C PRO A 114 -48.45 2.55 32.52
N PRO A 115 -47.72 1.40 32.56
CA PRO A 115 -46.41 1.35 33.19
C PRO A 115 -45.35 1.78 32.17
N GLU A 116 -45.39 3.02 31.68
CA GLU A 116 -44.44 3.50 30.67
C GLU A 116 -44.23 5.02 30.81
N SER A 117 -43.48 5.46 31.82
CA SER A 117 -42.79 6.76 31.78
C SER A 117 -41.29 6.54 31.89
N THR A 118 -40.86 5.63 32.77
CA THR A 118 -39.46 5.26 32.96
C THR A 118 -38.85 4.54 31.75
N ALA A 119 -39.63 3.71 31.04
CA ALA A 119 -39.16 2.98 29.86
C ALA A 119 -39.01 3.91 28.64
N TYR A 120 -39.89 4.89 28.45
CA TYR A 120 -39.69 5.92 27.44
C TYR A 120 -38.49 6.81 27.78
N GLU A 121 -38.32 7.25 29.01
CA GLU A 121 -37.15 8.05 29.43
C GLU A 121 -35.84 7.28 29.17
N ALA A 122 -35.79 5.99 29.53
CA ALA A 122 -34.65 5.14 29.23
C ALA A 122 -34.38 5.01 27.72
N ASP A 123 -35.44 4.90 26.90
CA ASP A 123 -35.31 4.83 25.45
C ASP A 123 -34.90 6.18 24.83
N ARG A 124 -35.37 7.30 25.38
CA ARG A 124 -34.92 8.65 24.99
C ARG A 124 -33.46 8.89 25.32
N ASP A 125 -33.02 8.45 26.50
CA ASP A 125 -31.62 8.55 26.92
C ASP A 125 -30.73 7.65 26.06
N ALA A 126 -31.19 6.44 25.71
CA ALA A 126 -30.49 5.55 24.80
C ALA A 126 -30.38 6.13 23.37
N LEU A 127 -31.43 6.79 22.88
CA LEU A 127 -31.41 7.49 21.59
C LEU A 127 -30.47 8.69 21.61
N ASN A 128 -30.53 9.53 22.65
CA ASN A 128 -29.61 10.66 22.80
C ASN A 128 -28.15 10.18 22.87
N ALA A 129 -27.86 9.12 23.62
CA ALA A 129 -26.52 8.53 23.68
C ALA A 129 -26.04 8.02 22.30
N GLN A 130 -26.93 7.46 21.49
CA GLN A 130 -26.61 7.06 20.11
C GLN A 130 -26.36 8.26 19.20
N PHE A 131 -27.11 9.36 19.37
CA PHE A 131 -26.86 10.60 18.62
C PHE A 131 -25.52 11.24 19.02
N ASP A 132 -25.20 11.28 20.31
CA ASP A 132 -23.91 11.79 20.79
C ASP A 132 -22.75 10.92 20.27
N ALA A 133 -22.91 9.59 20.27
CA ALA A 133 -21.94 8.67 19.70
C ALA A 133 -21.79 8.86 18.18
N ALA A 134 -22.89 9.05 17.46
CA ALA A 134 -22.87 9.31 16.02
C ALA A 134 -22.26 10.68 15.69
N GLU A 135 -22.49 11.71 16.51
CA GLU A 135 -21.85 13.01 16.35
C GLU A 135 -20.34 12.91 16.59
N ALA A 136 -19.92 12.15 17.61
CA ALA A 136 -18.51 11.88 17.87
C ALA A 136 -17.85 11.18 16.68
N LEU A 137 -18.49 10.13 16.13
CA LEU A 137 -17.99 9.44 14.94
C LEU A 137 -17.98 10.35 13.70
N LEU A 138 -19.00 11.18 13.50
CA LEU A 138 -19.03 12.12 12.38
C LEU A 138 -17.92 13.17 12.50
N LYS A 139 -17.64 13.63 13.72
CA LYS A 139 -16.55 14.57 14.01
C LYS A 139 -15.18 13.91 13.80
N GLU A 140 -15.03 12.65 14.21
CA GLU A 140 -13.86 11.83 13.96
C GLU A 140 -13.65 11.63 12.45
N ILE A 141 -14.66 11.18 11.71
CA ILE A 141 -14.58 11.02 10.25
C ILE A 141 -14.23 12.34 9.55
N LYS A 142 -14.78 13.47 10.01
CA LYS A 142 -14.40 14.79 9.46
C LYS A 142 -12.94 15.14 9.77
N ALA A 143 -12.47 14.83 10.98
CA ALA A 143 -11.07 15.05 11.37
C ALA A 143 -10.13 14.13 10.58
N GLU A 144 -10.47 12.86 10.43
CA GLU A 144 -9.74 11.90 9.60
C GLU A 144 -9.76 12.28 8.12
N THR A 145 -10.89 12.76 7.59
CA THR A 145 -10.96 13.25 6.21
C THR A 145 -10.08 14.49 6.02
N ALA A 146 -10.03 15.39 7.02
CA ALA A 146 -9.15 16.55 6.98
C ALA A 146 -7.66 16.15 7.06
N SER A 147 -7.31 15.18 7.91
CA SER A 147 -5.93 14.69 8.03
C SER A 147 -5.49 13.92 6.78
N VAL A 148 -6.36 13.08 6.21
CA VAL A 148 -6.12 12.38 4.94
C VAL A 148 -5.95 13.39 3.80
N ARG A 149 -6.79 14.42 3.73
CA ARG A 149 -6.64 15.48 2.71
C ARG A 149 -5.31 16.20 2.84
N ALA A 150 -4.91 16.56 4.06
CA ALA A 150 -3.62 17.20 4.32
C ALA A 150 -2.44 16.27 3.95
N ALA A 151 -2.52 15.00 4.32
CA ALA A 151 -1.50 14.00 3.98
C ALA A 151 -1.39 13.77 2.47
N VAL A 152 -2.52 13.74 1.75
CA VAL A 152 -2.54 13.63 0.28
C VAL A 152 -1.93 14.86 -0.38
N GLU A 153 -2.18 16.05 0.17
CA GLU A 153 -1.59 17.30 -0.35
C GLU A 153 -0.08 17.37 -0.12
N GLU A 154 0.40 16.91 1.04
CA GLU A 154 1.83 16.75 1.31
C GLU A 154 2.46 15.68 0.41
N GLN A 155 1.80 14.52 0.25
CA GLN A 155 2.28 13.46 -0.62
C GLN A 155 2.35 13.93 -2.08
N LYS A 156 1.37 14.70 -2.55
CA LYS A 156 1.39 15.32 -3.86
C LYS A 156 2.61 16.24 -4.01
N ALA A 157 2.85 17.13 -3.04
CA ALA A 157 4.00 18.03 -3.08
C ALA A 157 5.34 17.27 -3.10
N ARG A 158 5.48 16.19 -2.31
CA ARG A 158 6.68 15.32 -2.31
C ARG A 158 6.87 14.60 -3.64
N VAL A 159 5.78 14.13 -4.26
CA VAL A 159 5.82 13.47 -5.57
C VAL A 159 6.19 14.45 -6.66
N ASP A 160 5.62 15.66 -6.65
CA ASP A 160 5.93 16.71 -7.61
C ASP A 160 7.43 17.10 -7.50
N GLN A 161 7.93 17.30 -6.27
CA GLN A 161 9.34 17.58 -6.02
C GLN A 161 10.27 16.44 -6.50
N THR A 162 9.94 15.19 -6.17
CA THR A 162 10.75 14.04 -6.60
C THR A 162 10.74 13.90 -8.12
N THR A 163 9.62 14.23 -8.77
CA THR A 163 9.50 14.21 -10.23
C THR A 163 10.38 15.28 -10.86
N GLU A 164 10.43 16.48 -10.28
CA GLU A 164 11.31 17.57 -10.70
C GLU A 164 12.79 17.18 -10.52
N ASP A 165 13.16 16.62 -9.37
CA ASP A 165 14.52 16.16 -9.09
C ASP A 165 14.96 15.07 -10.09
N VAL A 166 14.09 14.12 -10.41
CA VAL A 166 14.34 13.09 -11.42
C VAL A 166 14.50 13.71 -12.81
N GLN A 167 13.66 14.69 -13.17
CA GLN A 167 13.78 15.40 -14.44
C GLN A 167 15.11 16.15 -14.54
N ASN A 168 15.54 16.82 -13.48
CA ASN A 168 16.81 17.53 -13.40
C ASN A 168 17.99 16.56 -13.49
N ALA A 169 17.97 15.45 -12.75
CA ALA A 169 19.02 14.44 -12.81
C ALA A 169 19.14 13.81 -14.21
N VAL A 170 18.02 13.57 -14.89
CA VAL A 170 18.02 13.07 -16.27
C VAL A 170 18.54 14.12 -17.26
N ALA A 171 18.21 15.39 -17.05
CA ALA A 171 18.72 16.49 -17.88
C ALA A 171 20.25 16.61 -17.71
N GLU A 172 20.74 16.61 -16.47
CA GLU A 172 22.18 16.63 -16.15
C GLU A 172 22.90 15.41 -16.71
N MET A 173 22.32 14.21 -16.61
CA MET A 173 22.89 13.00 -17.18
C MET A 173 23.01 13.09 -18.71
N ARG A 174 21.97 13.62 -19.39
CA ARG A 174 22.02 13.82 -20.85
C ARG A 174 23.05 14.86 -21.25
N GLU A 175 23.14 15.96 -20.51
CA GLU A 175 24.14 17.00 -20.75
C GLU A 175 25.56 16.47 -20.51
N GLY A 176 25.75 15.71 -19.44
CA GLY A 176 26.99 14.99 -19.14
C GLY A 176 27.37 14.01 -20.26
N GLU A 177 26.44 13.20 -20.76
CA GLU A 177 26.70 12.28 -21.87
C GLU A 177 27.14 13.03 -23.14
N ASN A 178 26.45 14.14 -23.48
CA ASN A 178 26.82 14.96 -24.62
C ASN A 178 28.23 15.54 -24.47
N LYS A 179 28.52 16.10 -23.28
CA LYS A 179 29.85 16.64 -22.98
C LYS A 179 30.94 15.58 -23.06
N THR A 180 30.72 14.39 -22.49
CA THR A 180 31.66 13.27 -22.61
C THR A 180 31.82 12.83 -24.07
N ARG A 181 30.76 12.82 -24.89
CA ARG A 181 30.88 12.52 -26.32
C ARG A 181 31.71 13.56 -27.07
N ASP A 182 31.60 14.82 -26.71
CA ASP A 182 32.38 15.89 -27.32
C ASP A 182 33.84 15.85 -26.86
N GLU A 183 34.10 15.61 -25.57
CA GLU A 183 35.45 15.35 -25.03
C GLU A 183 36.09 14.13 -25.72
N LEU A 184 35.34 13.04 -25.93
CA LEU A 184 35.85 11.87 -26.66
C LEU A 184 36.17 12.16 -28.12
N ARG A 185 35.47 13.10 -28.77
CA ARG A 185 35.80 13.55 -30.13
C ARG A 185 37.09 14.35 -30.12
N GLU A 186 37.23 15.29 -29.20
CA GLU A 186 38.45 16.09 -29.04
C GLU A 186 39.66 15.20 -28.74
N VAL A 187 39.55 14.28 -27.79
CA VAL A 187 40.61 13.30 -27.49
C VAL A 187 40.96 12.45 -28.72
N ARG A 188 39.97 12.05 -29.53
CA ARG A 188 40.22 11.31 -30.78
C ARG A 188 41.02 12.16 -31.78
N GLU A 189 40.74 13.46 -31.87
CA GLU A 189 41.46 14.39 -32.71
C GLU A 189 42.90 14.61 -32.20
N GLU A 190 43.09 14.80 -30.90
CA GLU A 190 44.40 14.89 -30.27
C GLU A 190 45.23 13.63 -30.48
N VAL A 191 44.62 12.44 -30.32
CA VAL A 191 45.28 11.15 -30.58
C VAL A 191 45.69 11.03 -32.05
N ASN A 192 44.84 11.47 -32.99
CA ASN A 192 45.21 11.50 -34.41
C ASN A 192 46.36 12.48 -34.67
N ASN A 193 46.35 13.66 -34.05
CA ASN A 193 47.43 14.63 -34.17
C ASN A 193 48.75 14.10 -33.59
N ILE A 194 48.72 13.45 -32.42
CA ILE A 194 49.88 12.77 -31.84
C ILE A 194 50.36 11.67 -32.80
N ARG A 195 49.45 10.88 -33.36
CA ARG A 195 49.79 9.84 -34.33
C ARG A 195 50.51 10.38 -35.57
N GLU A 196 50.17 11.59 -36.03
CA GLU A 196 50.85 12.24 -37.15
C GLU A 196 52.17 12.91 -36.74
N MET A 197 52.25 13.46 -35.53
CA MET A 197 53.40 14.20 -35.05
C MET A 197 54.50 13.30 -34.49
N LEU A 198 54.15 12.15 -33.93
CA LEU A 198 55.08 11.20 -33.30
C LEU A 198 56.14 10.67 -34.30
N PRO A 199 55.80 10.25 -35.54
CA PRO A 199 56.80 9.91 -36.55
C PRO A 199 57.68 11.10 -36.93
N LYS A 200 57.09 12.29 -37.12
CA LYS A 200 57.83 13.51 -37.51
C LYS A 200 58.82 13.94 -36.43
N MET A 201 58.43 13.87 -35.16
CA MET A 201 59.30 14.17 -34.03
C MET A 201 60.44 13.17 -33.89
N ILE A 202 60.17 11.87 -34.12
CA ILE A 202 61.22 10.83 -34.12
C ILE A 202 62.21 11.08 -35.26
N GLU A 203 61.74 11.35 -36.47
CA GLU A 203 62.63 11.62 -37.61
C GLU A 203 63.46 12.89 -37.38
N LYS A 204 62.83 13.96 -36.88
CA LYS A 204 63.53 15.21 -36.54
C LYS A 204 64.57 15.03 -35.43
N ASN A 205 64.28 14.21 -34.41
CA ASN A 205 65.24 13.90 -33.35
C ASN A 205 66.41 13.05 -33.88
N LYS A 206 66.12 12.06 -34.73
CA LYS A 206 67.15 11.25 -35.40
C LYS A 206 68.04 12.12 -36.29
N GLU A 207 67.46 13.02 -37.08
CA GLU A 207 68.19 13.97 -37.91
C GLU A 207 69.07 14.89 -37.04
N SER A 208 68.53 15.44 -35.95
CA SER A 208 69.30 16.26 -35.00
C SER A 208 70.46 15.50 -34.33
N GLN A 209 70.25 14.24 -33.93
CA GLN A 209 71.33 13.39 -33.42
C GLN A 209 72.37 13.06 -34.50
N THR A 210 71.94 12.87 -35.75
CA THR A 210 72.87 12.59 -36.86
C THR A 210 73.70 13.83 -37.19
N GLN A 211 73.08 15.01 -37.16
CA GLN A 211 73.75 16.28 -37.34
C GLN A 211 74.78 16.53 -36.23
N SER A 212 74.42 16.36 -34.95
CA SER A 212 75.35 16.55 -33.84
C SER A 212 76.51 15.54 -33.86
N LEU A 213 76.28 14.29 -34.26
CA LEU A 213 77.35 13.32 -34.51
C LEU A 213 78.26 13.73 -35.66
N GLY A 214 77.71 14.30 -36.74
CA GLY A 214 78.47 14.82 -37.86
C GLY A 214 79.36 16.00 -37.46
N GLU A 215 78.80 16.94 -36.69
CA GLU A 215 79.53 18.06 -36.10
C GLU A 215 80.64 17.55 -35.17
N LEU A 216 80.36 16.62 -34.26
CA LEU A 216 81.37 15.99 -33.39
C LEU A 216 82.46 15.26 -34.19
N GLN A 217 82.12 14.59 -35.28
CA GLN A 217 83.11 13.94 -36.15
C GLN A 217 84.01 14.97 -36.87
N GLN A 218 83.44 16.10 -37.28
CA GLN A 218 84.20 17.20 -37.88
C GLN A 218 85.09 17.88 -36.83
N GLU A 219 84.58 18.08 -35.61
CA GLU A 219 85.35 18.57 -34.47
C GLU A 219 86.47 17.61 -34.07
N LEU A 220 86.24 16.30 -34.08
CA LEU A 220 87.28 15.31 -33.83
C LEU A 220 88.31 15.27 -34.96
N LYS A 221 87.88 15.42 -36.22
CA LYS A 221 88.79 15.54 -37.36
C LYS A 221 89.61 16.83 -37.28
N SER A 222 89.00 17.95 -36.90
CA SER A 222 89.68 19.23 -36.77
C SER A 222 90.63 19.22 -35.57
N LEU A 223 90.24 18.64 -34.43
CA LEU A 223 91.12 18.40 -33.28
C LEU A 223 92.27 17.46 -33.63
N LYS A 224 91.99 16.36 -34.34
CA LYS A 224 93.04 15.44 -34.81
C LYS A 224 93.96 16.13 -35.82
N ALA A 225 93.43 16.95 -36.72
CA ALA A 225 94.23 17.74 -37.67
C ALA A 225 95.06 18.80 -36.94
N LEU A 226 94.52 19.43 -35.90
CA LEU A 226 95.24 20.37 -35.04
C LEU A 226 96.35 19.65 -34.25
N LEU A 227 96.09 18.43 -33.77
CA LEU A 227 97.04 17.61 -33.03
C LEU A 227 98.11 17.01 -33.95
N LEU A 228 97.75 16.66 -35.19
CA LEU A 228 98.67 16.16 -36.22
C LEU A 228 99.48 17.28 -36.88
N SER A 229 98.88 18.46 -37.04
CA SER A 229 99.56 19.73 -37.35
C SER A 229 100.51 20.14 -36.23
N ARG A 230 100.43 19.49 -35.07
CA ARG A 230 101.30 19.67 -33.92
C ARG A 230 102.23 18.46 -33.72
N GLY A 231 102.82 17.98 -34.82
CA GLY A 231 104.08 17.23 -34.82
C GLY A 231 105.29 18.16 -34.51
N PRO A 232 106.46 17.63 -34.10
CA PRO A 232 107.23 18.14 -32.98
C PRO A 232 108.12 19.34 -33.31
N THR A 233 107.90 20.45 -32.62
CA THR A 233 108.94 21.46 -32.36
C THR A 233 108.82 21.96 -30.91
N THR A 234 109.87 21.66 -30.16
CA THR A 234 110.39 22.32 -28.95
C THR A 234 109.56 23.41 -28.25
N ALA A 235 109.34 23.14 -26.95
CA ALA A 235 109.21 24.03 -25.80
C ALA A 235 109.19 25.56 -26.03
N SER A 236 108.11 26.21 -25.56
CA SER A 236 108.20 27.41 -24.71
C SER A 236 106.89 27.57 -23.92
N THR A 237 107.01 27.63 -22.60
CA THR A 237 105.99 28.10 -21.65
C THR A 237 105.70 29.60 -21.89
N PRO A 238 104.50 30.12 -21.59
CA PRO A 238 104.21 30.52 -20.21
C PRO A 238 102.78 30.22 -19.71
N SER A 239 102.74 29.82 -18.44
CA SER A 239 101.78 30.10 -17.37
C SER A 239 100.29 30.35 -17.65
N THR A 240 99.50 29.46 -17.05
CA THR A 240 98.08 29.46 -16.64
C THR A 240 97.52 30.81 -16.14
N PRO A 241 96.19 31.02 -16.22
CA PRO A 241 95.37 30.67 -15.06
C PRO A 241 94.14 29.81 -15.42
N LEU A 242 93.78 28.92 -14.50
CA LEU A 242 92.71 27.93 -14.62
C LEU A 242 91.33 28.58 -14.83
N PRO A 243 90.43 27.99 -15.64
CA PRO A 243 89.03 27.89 -15.29
C PRO A 243 88.77 26.55 -14.62
N MET A 244 88.07 26.60 -13.51
CA MET A 244 87.68 25.46 -12.69
C MET A 244 86.97 24.38 -13.50
N LEU A 245 87.27 23.14 -13.13
CA LEU A 245 86.60 21.90 -13.49
C LEU A 245 85.07 22.02 -13.32
N GLY A 246 84.38 22.43 -14.39
CA GLY A 246 82.93 22.38 -14.49
C GLY A 246 82.48 20.94 -14.62
N ARG A 247 81.76 20.46 -13.62
CA ARG A 247 81.05 19.17 -13.65
C ARG A 247 80.13 19.13 -14.89
N PRO A 248 79.97 17.98 -15.57
CA PRO A 248 78.99 17.88 -16.65
C PRO A 248 77.60 18.24 -16.10
N SER A 249 76.99 19.29 -16.66
CA SER A 249 75.65 19.71 -16.28
C SER A 249 74.64 18.76 -16.92
N ILE A 250 73.91 18.05 -16.06
CA ILE A 250 72.81 17.17 -16.44
C ILE A 250 71.64 18.07 -16.90
N PRO A 251 71.15 17.96 -18.14
CA PRO A 251 70.01 18.75 -18.60
C PRO A 251 68.76 18.43 -17.75
N ALA A 252 67.91 19.44 -17.51
CA ALA A 252 66.82 19.39 -16.53
C ALA A 252 65.81 18.24 -16.71
N TRP A 253 65.71 17.65 -17.90
CA TRP A 253 64.83 16.50 -18.15
C TRP A 253 65.32 15.20 -17.49
N GLN A 254 66.61 15.08 -17.16
CA GLN A 254 67.18 13.86 -16.58
C GLN A 254 67.15 13.87 -15.04
N LEU A 255 66.68 14.96 -14.40
CA LEU A 255 66.43 15.06 -12.96
C LEU A 255 64.99 14.70 -12.55
N ALA A 256 64.11 14.48 -13.52
CA ALA A 256 62.70 14.17 -13.29
C ALA A 256 62.38 12.67 -13.46
N SER A 257 63.23 11.79 -12.94
CA SER A 257 62.89 10.37 -12.82
C SER A 257 63.90 9.64 -11.93
N SER A 258 63.62 9.60 -10.63
CA SER A 258 63.93 8.45 -9.78
C SER A 258 62.72 8.15 -8.90
N PRO A 259 62.23 6.90 -8.88
CA PRO A 259 61.09 6.49 -8.09
C PRO A 259 61.51 6.34 -6.63
N GLN A 260 60.79 7.01 -5.73
CA GLN A 260 60.86 6.72 -4.30
C GLN A 260 59.77 5.71 -3.95
N THR A 261 60.15 4.44 -3.87
CA THR A 261 59.39 3.39 -3.18
C THR A 261 60.13 3.00 -1.91
N THR A 262 59.44 3.00 -0.77
CA THR A 262 59.53 1.97 0.30
C THR A 262 58.65 2.37 1.50
N PRO A 263 58.18 1.43 2.36
CA PRO A 263 58.36 -0.02 2.31
C PRO A 263 57.04 -0.83 2.36
N ALA A 264 57.08 -2.03 1.79
CA ALA A 264 56.19 -3.14 2.15
C ALA A 264 56.86 -4.00 3.24
N PRO A 265 56.09 -4.75 4.04
CA PRO A 265 56.57 -6.01 4.59
C PRO A 265 55.78 -7.20 4.04
N GLN A 266 56.55 -8.23 3.70
CA GLN A 266 56.12 -9.49 3.11
C GLN A 266 55.52 -10.46 4.13
N ILE A 267 54.66 -11.35 3.64
CA ILE A 267 54.21 -12.57 4.31
C ILE A 267 55.26 -13.68 4.06
N GLN A 268 55.68 -14.40 5.11
CA GLN A 268 55.90 -15.86 5.09
C GLN A 268 56.21 -16.47 6.49
N THR A 269 55.30 -17.37 6.90
CA THR A 269 55.45 -18.68 7.57
C THR A 269 55.85 -18.87 9.06
N ASN A 270 54.98 -19.66 9.72
CA ASN A 270 55.16 -20.69 10.76
C ASN A 270 55.64 -20.32 12.18
N GLY A 271 54.80 -20.68 13.16
CA GLY A 271 55.21 -20.84 14.57
C GLY A 271 54.05 -20.75 15.57
N SER A 272 53.52 -21.91 15.92
CA SER A 272 52.36 -22.24 16.76
C SER A 272 52.19 -21.62 18.17
N LEU A 273 50.92 -21.69 18.61
CA LEU A 273 50.36 -21.97 19.95
C LEU A 273 49.75 -20.83 20.81
N GLU A 274 48.45 -21.03 21.08
CA GLU A 274 47.62 -20.65 22.24
C GLU A 274 47.23 -19.17 22.43
N THR A 275 46.05 -18.74 22.91
CA THR A 275 44.69 -19.26 23.18
C THR A 275 43.83 -18.02 23.53
N SER A 276 42.51 -18.06 23.28
CA SER A 276 41.43 -17.20 23.83
C SER A 276 40.86 -16.04 23.00
N ALA A 277 39.70 -16.34 22.41
CA ALA A 277 38.41 -15.64 22.54
C ALA A 277 38.31 -14.10 22.33
N SER A 278 37.61 -13.68 21.27
CA SER A 278 36.24 -13.11 21.36
C SER A 278 35.73 -12.64 20.00
N SER A 279 34.47 -12.99 19.72
CA SER A 279 33.77 -12.89 18.45
C SER A 279 33.41 -11.45 18.03
N GLY A 280 33.57 -11.16 16.75
CA GLY A 280 32.96 -10.00 16.09
C GLY A 280 31.48 -10.26 15.80
N SER A 281 30.63 -9.28 16.13
CA SER A 281 29.21 -9.24 15.79
C SER A 281 28.98 -8.23 14.66
N VAL A 282 28.36 -8.70 13.58
CA VAL A 282 27.82 -7.92 12.46
C VAL A 282 26.46 -7.34 12.87
N PRO A 283 26.13 -6.07 12.56
CA PRO A 283 24.80 -5.56 12.86
C PRO A 283 23.76 -6.03 11.80
N PRO A 284 22.53 -6.41 12.20
CA PRO A 284 21.46 -6.77 11.27
C PRO A 284 20.63 -5.55 10.82
N PRO A 285 19.82 -5.70 9.73
CA PRO A 285 18.95 -4.66 9.19
C PRO A 285 17.69 -4.41 10.04
N PHE A 286 17.21 -3.16 9.97
CA PHE A 286 16.09 -2.59 10.72
C PHE A 286 14.73 -3.22 10.31
N THR A 287 14.02 -3.83 11.26
CA THR A 287 12.65 -4.35 11.12
C THR A 287 11.63 -3.38 11.73
N ILE A 288 10.49 -3.26 11.04
CA ILE A 288 9.30 -2.49 11.41
C ILE A 288 8.74 -2.97 12.77
N PRO A 289 8.37 -2.09 13.73
CA PRO A 289 7.74 -2.54 14.97
C PRO A 289 6.27 -2.87 14.76
N SER A 290 5.94 -4.17 14.81
CA SER A 290 4.58 -4.65 15.08
C SER A 290 4.23 -4.44 16.55
N ASN A 291 3.13 -3.73 16.77
CA ASN A 291 2.46 -3.51 18.04
C ASN A 291 2.03 -4.85 18.70
N PRO A 292 2.34 -5.12 19.99
CA PRO A 292 1.77 -6.25 20.71
C PRO A 292 0.36 -5.90 21.23
N GLY A 293 -0.59 -6.75 20.85
CA GLY A 293 -1.98 -6.67 21.27
C GLY A 293 -2.15 -6.69 22.78
N ILE A 294 -3.09 -5.84 23.21
CA ILE A 294 -3.74 -5.82 24.51
C ILE A 294 -4.25 -7.24 24.83
N SER A 295 -3.69 -7.86 25.86
CA SER A 295 -4.25 -9.06 26.48
C SER A 295 -5.42 -8.61 27.36
N ILE A 296 -6.64 -8.92 26.91
CA ILE A 296 -7.87 -8.69 27.66
C ILE A 296 -7.98 -9.82 28.70
N ASP A 297 -7.91 -9.44 29.97
CA ASP A 297 -8.26 -10.26 31.13
C ASP A 297 -9.75 -10.65 31.01
N VAL A 298 -10.02 -11.93 30.69
CA VAL A 298 -11.36 -12.51 30.80
C VAL A 298 -11.38 -13.45 32.00
N LYS A 299 -11.94 -12.91 33.08
CA LYS A 299 -12.41 -13.61 34.26
C LYS A 299 -13.57 -14.54 33.92
N GLY A 300 -13.32 -15.85 33.87
CA GLY A 300 -14.32 -16.92 33.93
C GLY A 300 -13.77 -18.05 34.81
N LYS A 301 -14.12 -18.14 36.09
CA LYS A 301 -15.31 -18.81 36.65
C LYS A 301 -15.46 -20.28 36.19
N GLY A 302 -14.68 -21.14 36.84
CA GLY A 302 -15.12 -22.40 37.44
C GLY A 302 -15.51 -23.56 36.52
N VAL A 303 -14.63 -24.57 36.42
CA VAL A 303 -15.02 -25.99 36.48
C VAL A 303 -13.90 -26.73 37.23
N ALA A 304 -14.29 -27.45 38.28
CA ALA A 304 -13.42 -28.22 39.16
C ALA A 304 -12.81 -29.43 38.44
N ARG A 305 -11.53 -29.69 38.73
CA ARG A 305 -10.85 -30.96 38.45
C ARG A 305 -11.22 -31.95 39.57
N ASP A 306 -11.80 -33.07 39.19
CA ASP A 306 -11.83 -34.30 39.98
C ASP A 306 -10.47 -34.99 39.77
N ASP A 307 -9.59 -34.91 40.77
CA ASP A 307 -8.39 -35.72 40.91
C ASP A 307 -8.57 -36.57 42.17
N SER A 308 -8.97 -37.83 41.99
CA SER A 308 -8.98 -38.85 43.04
C SER A 308 -8.96 -40.23 42.40
N ALA A 309 -7.76 -40.74 42.11
CA ALA A 309 -7.43 -42.16 42.19
C ALA A 309 -5.94 -42.38 41.89
N ASN A 310 -5.12 -42.37 42.94
CA ASN A 310 -3.96 -43.24 42.97
C ASN A 310 -3.91 -43.89 44.36
N LEU A 311 -4.41 -45.13 44.43
CA LEU A 311 -4.37 -45.97 45.61
C LEU A 311 -2.98 -46.60 45.70
N GLU A 312 -2.33 -46.36 46.84
CA GLU A 312 -1.29 -47.20 47.39
C GLU A 312 -1.93 -48.04 48.51
N SER A 313 -1.61 -49.34 48.54
CA SER A 313 -2.12 -50.44 49.40
C SER A 313 -3.41 -51.15 48.98
#